data_AF-A0A953QMM8-F1
#
_entry.id   AF-A0A953QMM8-F1
#
_cell.length_a   1.000
_cell.length_b   1.000
_cell.length_c   1.000
_cell.angle_alpha   90.00
_cell.angle_beta   90.00
_cell.angle_gamma   90.00
#
_symmetry.space_group_name_H-M   'P 1'
#
loop_
_entity.id
_entity.type
_entity.pdbx_description
1 polymer ?
#
loop_
_entity_poly.entity_id
_entity_poly.type
_entity_poly.pdbx_seq_one_letter_code
_entity_poly.pdbx_strand_id
1 'polypeptide(L)'
;MDDQPLDNQPDGQLEPPAPPPERYPFWSYFDLVVFFGFSFPALLLGWALVKGALTMLHIHVAAAAVEPVAEQAVGYVILFAALKLLLQVEYERPFWPSLGWKRIRIPWLWVVIAGVSAGYAVVFVAKLIRTPETKNTLTEMMQDPTSFWVMLIIGITLFPLCEELAFRGFLQPLLVRSLGAVPGIIVAAIPFGLLHYHEYGDSWRHALIVAAAGAAFGWMR
;
A
#
# COMPACT_ATOMS: atom_id res chain seq x y z
N MET A 1 -34.68 39.38 -61.14
CA MET A 1 -34.35 39.63 -59.73
C MET A 1 -34.69 38.34 -59.04
N ASP A 2 -33.69 37.47 -58.92
CA ASP A 2 -33.86 36.11 -58.42
C ASP A 2 -33.85 36.15 -56.89
N ASP A 3 -34.98 35.78 -56.29
CA ASP A 3 -35.13 35.55 -54.86
C ASP A 3 -34.35 34.27 -54.49
N GLN A 4 -33.16 34.44 -53.91
CA GLN A 4 -32.46 33.34 -53.25
C GLN A 4 -33.11 33.05 -51.89
N PRO A 5 -33.43 31.79 -51.56
CA PRO A 5 -33.94 31.44 -50.25
C PRO A 5 -32.81 31.59 -49.22
N LEU A 6 -33.09 32.32 -48.15
CA LEU A 6 -32.23 32.47 -46.99
C LEU A 6 -31.86 31.08 -46.45
N ASP A 7 -30.56 30.77 -46.47
CA ASP A 7 -29.95 29.59 -45.87
C ASP A 7 -30.24 29.62 -44.36
N ASN A 8 -31.29 28.90 -43.94
CA ASN A 8 -31.56 28.60 -42.54
C ASN A 8 -30.51 27.57 -42.09
N GLN A 9 -29.29 28.02 -41.81
CA GLN A 9 -28.38 27.24 -41.01
C GLN A 9 -28.98 27.13 -39.61
N PRO A 10 -29.27 25.91 -39.11
CA PRO A 10 -29.69 25.75 -37.73
C PRO A 10 -28.57 26.32 -36.86
N ASP A 11 -28.91 27.29 -36.01
CA ASP A 11 -28.02 27.89 -35.03
C ASP A 11 -27.09 26.81 -34.48
N GLY A 12 -25.79 26.97 -34.76
CA GLY A 12 -24.77 26.04 -34.30
C GLY A 12 -24.90 25.89 -32.80
N GLN A 13 -25.55 24.81 -32.37
CA GLN A 13 -25.60 24.41 -30.98
C GLN A 13 -24.15 24.11 -30.60
N LEU A 14 -23.48 25.12 -30.05
CA LEU A 14 -22.18 24.96 -29.42
C LEU A 14 -22.36 23.84 -28.40
N GLU A 15 -21.79 22.67 -28.69
CA GLU A 15 -21.75 21.58 -27.73
C GLU A 15 -21.22 22.15 -26.41
N PRO A 16 -21.94 21.93 -25.29
CA PRO A 16 -21.47 22.45 -24.01
C PRO A 16 -20.04 21.95 -23.78
N PRO A 17 -19.14 22.82 -23.30
CA PRO A 17 -17.74 22.47 -23.14
C PRO A 17 -17.62 21.22 -22.26
N ALA A 18 -16.81 20.26 -22.72
CA ALA A 18 -16.60 19.01 -21.99
C ALA A 18 -16.22 19.33 -20.53
N PRO A 19 -16.79 18.60 -19.55
CA PRO A 19 -16.47 18.85 -18.15
C PRO A 19 -14.96 18.72 -17.93
N PRO A 20 -14.37 19.54 -17.05
CA PRO A 20 -12.94 19.48 -16.78
C PRO A 20 -12.54 18.07 -16.35
N PRO A 21 -11.34 17.60 -16.74
CA PRO A 21 -10.88 16.26 -16.42
C PRO A 21 -10.90 16.05 -14.90
N GLU A 22 -11.47 14.93 -14.50
CA GLU A 22 -11.65 14.59 -13.09
C GLU A 22 -10.30 14.49 -12.38
N ARG A 23 -10.21 15.09 -11.19
CA ARG A 23 -8.95 15.24 -10.46
C ARG A 23 -8.53 13.90 -9.86
N TYR A 24 -7.36 13.39 -10.23
CA TYR A 24 -6.75 12.22 -9.59
C TYR A 24 -5.70 12.64 -8.53
N PRO A 25 -5.63 11.92 -7.38
CA PRO A 25 -6.70 11.09 -6.83
C PRO A 25 -7.95 11.92 -6.53
N PHE A 26 -9.13 11.29 -6.58
CA PHE A 26 -10.43 11.96 -6.32
C PHE A 26 -10.76 12.05 -4.82
N TRP A 27 -10.10 11.25 -3.99
CA TRP A 27 -10.25 11.30 -2.54
C TRP A 27 -9.47 12.47 -1.91
N SER A 28 -9.74 12.72 -0.63
CA SER A 28 -9.22 13.83 0.15
C SER A 28 -8.31 13.36 1.30
N TYR A 29 -7.71 14.32 2.01
CA TYR A 29 -6.97 14.03 3.24
C TYR A 29 -7.89 13.57 4.38
N PHE A 30 -9.18 13.87 4.33
CA PHE A 30 -10.13 13.35 5.32
C PHE A 30 -10.27 11.83 5.19
N ASP A 31 -10.43 11.31 3.96
CA ASP A 31 -10.48 9.87 3.71
C ASP A 31 -9.19 9.17 4.14
N LEU A 32 -8.04 9.85 3.97
CA LEU A 32 -6.76 9.38 4.45
C LEU A 32 -6.74 9.21 5.97
N VAL A 33 -7.19 10.22 6.71
CA VAL A 33 -7.29 10.18 8.17
C VAL A 33 -8.29 9.12 8.62
N VAL A 34 -9.42 8.98 7.93
CA VAL A 34 -10.42 7.93 8.22
C VAL A 34 -9.82 6.55 8.01
N PHE A 35 -9.16 6.29 6.88
CA PHE A 35 -8.56 5.00 6.57
C PHE A 35 -7.44 4.63 7.56
N PHE A 36 -6.46 5.51 7.76
CA PHE A 36 -5.36 5.24 8.68
C PHE A 36 -5.81 5.25 10.14
N GLY A 37 -6.79 6.09 10.50
CA GLY A 37 -7.42 6.06 11.82
C GLY A 37 -8.19 4.76 12.08
N PHE A 38 -8.82 4.19 11.06
CA PHE A 38 -9.52 2.91 11.13
C PHE A 38 -8.57 1.69 11.13
N SER A 39 -7.29 1.87 10.81
CA SER A 39 -6.32 0.76 10.85
C SER A 39 -6.20 0.13 12.24
N PHE A 40 -6.16 0.94 13.30
CA PHE A 40 -6.08 0.43 14.67
C PHE A 40 -7.30 -0.41 15.08
N PRO A 41 -8.56 0.07 14.97
CA PRO A 41 -9.72 -0.75 15.30
C PRO A 41 -9.86 -1.98 14.38
N ALA A 42 -9.47 -1.90 13.11
CA ALA A 42 -9.49 -3.05 12.21
C ALA A 42 -8.50 -4.13 12.65
N LEU A 43 -7.26 -3.75 12.99
CA LEU A 43 -6.24 -4.67 13.49
C LEU A 43 -6.62 -5.25 14.86
N LEU A 44 -7.16 -4.43 15.76
CA LEU A 44 -7.64 -4.89 17.06
C LEU A 44 -8.79 -5.89 16.93
N LEU A 45 -9.72 -5.65 15.99
CA LEU A 45 -10.79 -6.59 15.70
C LEU A 45 -10.26 -7.89 15.09
N GLY A 46 -9.29 -7.80 14.17
CA GLY A 46 -8.62 -8.99 13.61
C GLY A 46 -7.95 -9.84 14.69
N TRP A 47 -7.20 -9.20 15.59
CA TRP A 47 -6.64 -9.82 16.78
C TRP A 47 -7.73 -10.50 17.64
N ALA A 48 -8.79 -9.78 18.00
CA ALA A 48 -9.85 -10.28 18.86
C ALA A 48 -10.59 -11.49 18.26
N LEU A 49 -10.86 -11.46 16.95
CA LEU A 49 -11.53 -12.55 16.24
C LEU A 49 -10.68 -13.81 16.21
N VAL A 50 -9.39 -13.70 15.89
CA VAL A 50 -8.48 -14.86 15.85
C VAL A 50 -8.25 -15.42 17.25
N LYS A 51 -7.92 -14.58 18.24
CA LYS A 51 -7.77 -15.00 19.64
C LYS A 51 -9.03 -15.64 20.20
N GLY A 52 -10.19 -15.03 19.93
CA GLY A 52 -11.49 -15.56 20.33
C GLY A 52 -11.75 -16.94 19.73
N ALA A 53 -11.52 -17.11 18.43
CA ALA A 53 -11.71 -18.39 17.75
C ALA A 53 -10.78 -19.48 18.29
N LEU A 54 -9.48 -19.19 18.45
CA LEU A 54 -8.52 -20.15 18.98
C LEU A 54 -8.87 -20.58 20.41
N THR A 55 -9.27 -19.63 21.24
CA THR A 55 -9.69 -19.89 22.63
C THR A 55 -10.97 -20.73 22.68
N MET A 56 -12.00 -20.36 21.91
CA MET A 56 -13.27 -21.08 21.87
C MET A 56 -13.10 -22.53 21.36
N LEU A 57 -12.21 -22.73 20.38
CA LEU A 57 -11.92 -24.03 19.80
C LEU A 57 -10.83 -24.81 20.55
N HIS A 58 -10.25 -24.24 21.61
CA HIS A 58 -9.15 -24.82 22.39
C HIS A 58 -7.92 -25.21 21.54
N ILE A 59 -7.67 -24.46 20.47
CA ILE A 59 -6.58 -24.72 19.52
C ILE A 59 -5.30 -24.06 20.04
N HIS A 60 -4.22 -24.86 20.12
CA HIS A 60 -2.90 -24.38 20.50
C HIS A 60 -2.02 -24.31 19.25
N VAL A 61 -1.54 -23.11 18.94
CA VAL A 61 -0.68 -22.86 17.78
C VAL A 61 0.78 -22.98 18.21
N ALA A 62 1.47 -24.01 17.72
CA ALA A 62 2.87 -24.27 18.09
C ALA A 62 3.87 -23.33 17.38
N ALA A 63 3.56 -22.93 16.14
CA ALA A 63 4.43 -22.08 15.34
C ALA A 63 4.22 -20.59 15.68
N ALA A 64 5.28 -19.93 16.14
CA ALA A 64 5.23 -18.57 16.67
C ALA A 64 4.68 -17.53 15.67
N ALA A 65 4.88 -17.72 14.37
CA ALA A 65 4.38 -16.77 13.36
C ALA A 65 2.91 -16.96 13.00
N VAL A 66 2.33 -18.16 13.16
CA VAL A 66 1.00 -18.48 12.57
C VAL A 66 -0.10 -17.61 13.16
N GLU A 67 -0.13 -17.46 14.48
CA GLU A 67 -1.16 -16.68 15.15
C GLU A 67 -1.04 -15.17 14.85
N PRO A 68 0.10 -14.49 15.06
CA PRO A 68 0.25 -13.07 14.72
C PRO A 68 -0.01 -12.76 13.24
N VAL A 69 0.43 -13.65 12.34
CA VAL A 69 0.18 -13.48 10.91
C VAL A 69 -1.30 -13.60 10.58
N ALA A 70 -2.02 -14.53 11.22
CA ALA A 70 -3.46 -14.66 11.04
C ALA A 70 -4.21 -13.42 11.57
N GLU A 71 -3.84 -12.93 12.75
CA GLU A 71 -4.40 -11.71 13.36
C GLU A 71 -4.25 -10.51 12.42
N GLN A 72 -3.04 -10.29 11.89
CA GLN A 72 -2.74 -9.21 10.95
C GLN A 72 -3.44 -9.39 9.61
N ALA A 73 -3.49 -10.61 9.07
CA ALA A 73 -4.18 -10.89 7.82
C ALA A 73 -5.69 -10.61 7.92
N VAL A 74 -6.35 -11.03 9.00
CA VAL A 74 -7.78 -10.73 9.23
C VAL A 74 -7.99 -9.23 9.41
N GLY A 75 -7.12 -8.55 10.16
CA GLY A 75 -7.17 -7.10 10.32
C GLY A 75 -7.01 -6.34 8.99
N TYR A 76 -6.11 -6.78 8.12
CA TYR A 76 -5.97 -6.23 6.76
C TYR A 76 -7.20 -6.48 5.90
N VAL A 77 -7.79 -7.66 5.95
CA VAL A 77 -9.05 -7.93 5.23
C VAL A 77 -10.14 -6.94 5.66
N ILE A 78 -10.29 -6.70 6.96
CA ILE A 78 -11.26 -5.74 7.50
C ILE A 78 -10.94 -4.31 7.04
N LEU A 79 -9.67 -3.90 7.15
CA LEU A 79 -9.21 -2.56 6.78
C LEU A 79 -9.42 -2.26 5.28
N PHE A 80 -9.03 -3.18 4.40
CA PHE A 80 -9.19 -2.99 2.96
C PHE A 80 -10.63 -3.22 2.48
N ALA A 81 -11.44 -3.99 3.21
CA ALA A 81 -12.88 -4.00 3.01
C ALA A 81 -13.50 -2.63 3.31
N ALA A 82 -13.08 -1.96 4.39
CA ALA A 82 -13.51 -0.60 4.70
C ALA A 82 -13.08 0.41 3.62
N LEU A 83 -11.83 0.33 3.13
CA LEU A 83 -11.38 1.17 2.02
C LEU A 83 -12.18 0.91 0.74
N LYS A 84 -12.45 -0.36 0.43
CA LYS A 84 -13.31 -0.72 -0.70
C LYS A 84 -14.70 -0.12 -0.57
N LEU A 85 -15.32 -0.23 0.60
CA LEU A 85 -16.63 0.38 0.86
C LEU A 85 -16.58 1.91 0.72
N LEU A 86 -15.56 2.57 1.27
CA LEU A 86 -15.37 4.01 1.13
C LEU A 86 -15.31 4.41 -0.36
N LEU A 87 -14.48 3.73 -1.16
CA LEU A 87 -14.35 4.06 -2.59
C LEU A 87 -15.63 3.77 -3.40
N GLN A 88 -16.37 2.72 -3.04
CA GLN A 88 -17.58 2.32 -3.76
C GLN A 88 -18.81 3.13 -3.36
N VAL A 89 -18.95 3.49 -2.09
CA VAL A 89 -20.14 4.18 -1.55
C VAL A 89 -20.01 5.69 -1.72
N GLU A 90 -18.86 6.27 -1.39
CA GLU A 90 -18.68 7.73 -1.43
C GLU A 90 -18.37 8.22 -2.85
N TYR A 91 -17.59 7.46 -3.61
CA TYR A 91 -17.05 7.90 -4.89
C TYR A 91 -17.56 7.11 -6.10
N GLU A 92 -18.35 6.06 -5.87
CA GLU A 92 -18.86 5.16 -6.92
C GLU A 92 -17.73 4.59 -7.82
N ARG A 93 -16.52 4.42 -7.26
CA ARG A 93 -15.34 3.97 -8.01
C ARG A 93 -14.92 2.54 -7.67
N PRO A 94 -14.40 1.77 -8.65
CA PRO A 94 -13.89 0.44 -8.41
C PRO A 94 -12.55 0.48 -7.65
N PHE A 95 -12.35 -0.48 -6.73
CA PHE A 95 -11.18 -0.53 -5.84
C PHE A 95 -9.83 -0.54 -6.57
N TRP A 96 -9.58 -1.56 -7.41
CA TRP A 96 -8.27 -1.76 -8.05
C TRP A 96 -7.84 -0.62 -8.98
N PRO A 97 -8.70 -0.13 -9.91
CA PRO A 97 -8.31 1.00 -10.76
C PRO A 97 -8.09 2.29 -9.98
N SER A 98 -8.87 2.53 -8.92
CA SER A 98 -8.72 3.73 -8.07
C SER A 98 -7.34 3.80 -7.41
N LEU A 99 -6.86 2.66 -6.90
CA LEU A 99 -5.54 2.54 -6.28
C LEU A 99 -4.39 2.43 -7.29
N GLY A 100 -4.68 2.64 -8.58
CA GLY A 100 -3.68 2.65 -9.66
C GLY A 100 -3.08 1.27 -9.94
N TRP A 101 -3.81 0.19 -9.65
CA TRP A 101 -3.37 -1.16 -9.97
C TRP A 101 -3.41 -1.38 -11.49
N LYS A 102 -2.24 -1.41 -12.12
CA LYS A 102 -2.07 -1.54 -13.57
C LYS A 102 -1.38 -2.86 -13.91
N ARG A 103 -1.59 -3.34 -15.12
CA ARG A 103 -0.89 -4.52 -15.64
C ARG A 103 0.61 -4.22 -15.77
N ILE A 104 1.43 -5.09 -15.21
CA ILE A 104 2.89 -5.01 -15.36
C ILE A 104 3.23 -5.23 -16.85
N ARG A 105 3.97 -4.29 -17.43
CA ARG A 105 4.46 -4.35 -18.83
C ARG A 105 5.91 -4.83 -18.92
N ILE A 106 6.50 -5.19 -17.79
CA ILE A 106 7.89 -5.66 -17.64
C ILE A 106 7.90 -7.19 -17.75
N PRO A 107 8.82 -7.81 -18.52
CA PRO A 107 8.96 -9.25 -18.57
C PRO A 107 9.28 -9.85 -17.19
N TRP A 108 8.73 -11.02 -16.88
CA TRP A 108 8.84 -11.63 -15.55
C TRP A 108 10.30 -11.80 -15.07
N LEU A 109 11.22 -12.12 -15.99
CA LEU A 109 12.64 -12.26 -15.65
C LEU A 109 13.25 -10.95 -15.14
N TRP A 110 12.87 -9.82 -15.73
CA TRP A 110 13.33 -8.50 -15.28
C TRP A 110 12.75 -8.13 -13.91
N VAL A 111 11.53 -8.58 -13.60
CA VAL A 111 10.95 -8.43 -12.25
C VAL A 111 11.76 -9.20 -11.23
N VAL A 112 12.14 -10.45 -11.54
CA VAL A 112 12.99 -11.27 -10.67
C VAL A 112 14.37 -10.63 -10.48
N ILE A 113 15.01 -10.19 -11.57
CA ILE A 113 16.31 -9.52 -11.51
C ILE A 113 16.23 -8.25 -10.66
N ALA A 114 15.20 -7.43 -10.85
CA ALA A 114 14.99 -6.21 -10.07
C ALA A 114 14.79 -6.52 -8.58
N GLY A 115 13.98 -7.53 -8.25
CA GLY A 115 13.74 -7.96 -6.87
C GLY A 115 15.03 -8.46 -6.18
N VAL A 116 15.78 -9.34 -6.84
CA VAL A 116 17.07 -9.83 -6.31
C VAL A 116 18.07 -8.69 -6.16
N SER A 117 18.16 -7.80 -7.15
CA SER A 117 19.04 -6.63 -7.11
C SER A 117 18.68 -5.67 -5.99
N ALA A 118 17.39 -5.43 -5.76
CA ALA A 118 16.90 -4.61 -4.65
C ALA A 118 17.28 -5.22 -3.30
N GLY A 119 17.16 -6.54 -3.14
CA GLY A 119 17.61 -7.24 -1.93
C GLY A 119 19.11 -7.06 -1.66
N TYR A 120 19.97 -7.25 -2.67
CA TYR A 120 21.40 -6.99 -2.54
C TYR A 120 21.73 -5.52 -2.28
N ALA A 121 21.00 -4.59 -2.91
CA ALA A 121 21.17 -3.16 -2.68
C ALA A 121 20.84 -2.78 -1.22
N VAL A 122 19.76 -3.34 -0.65
CA VAL A 122 19.40 -3.15 0.76
C VAL A 122 20.53 -3.65 1.68
N VAL A 123 21.07 -4.85 1.43
CA VAL A 123 22.20 -5.39 2.21
C VAL A 123 23.45 -4.53 2.08
N PHE A 124 23.76 -4.06 0.87
CA PHE A 124 24.91 -3.19 0.62
C PHE A 124 24.79 -1.86 1.37
N VAL A 125 23.63 -1.20 1.28
CA VAL A 125 23.37 0.06 2.00
C VAL A 125 23.40 -0.17 3.51
N ALA A 126 22.83 -1.27 4.02
CA ALA A 126 22.88 -1.63 5.43
C ALA A 126 24.31 -1.74 5.96
N LYS A 127 25.21 -2.38 5.21
CA LYS A 127 26.64 -2.45 5.55
C LYS A 127 27.30 -1.07 5.51
N LEU A 128 26.99 -0.26 4.50
CA LEU A 128 27.57 1.08 4.33
C LEU A 128 27.24 2.01 5.50
N ILE A 129 25.98 2.00 5.96
CA ILE A 129 25.53 2.85 7.08
C ILE A 129 25.76 2.21 8.46
N ARG A 130 26.37 1.02 8.50
CA ARG A 130 26.66 0.24 9.72
C ARG A 130 25.39 -0.04 10.52
N THR A 131 24.38 -0.56 9.86
CA THR A 131 23.14 -1.00 10.51
C THR A 131 23.45 -2.10 11.54
N PRO A 132 22.98 -1.97 12.79
CA PRO A 132 23.27 -2.95 13.84
C PRO A 132 22.57 -4.28 13.56
N GLU A 133 23.24 -5.37 13.90
CA GLU A 133 22.62 -6.70 13.96
C GLU A 133 21.85 -6.83 15.28
N THR A 134 20.57 -6.52 15.24
CA THR A 134 19.67 -6.60 16.41
C THR A 134 18.86 -7.89 16.31
N LYS A 135 18.85 -8.68 17.38
CA LYS A 135 17.80 -9.69 17.55
C LYS A 135 16.46 -8.99 17.63
N ASN A 136 15.51 -9.45 16.83
CA ASN A 136 14.15 -8.93 16.79
C ASN A 136 13.16 -10.08 16.57
N THR A 137 11.88 -9.81 16.80
CA THR A 137 10.79 -10.79 16.67
C THR A 137 10.81 -11.52 15.33
N LEU A 138 11.13 -10.82 14.25
CA LEU A 138 11.20 -11.42 12.91
C LEU A 138 12.33 -12.45 12.82
N THR A 139 13.53 -12.11 13.30
CA THR A 139 14.67 -13.04 13.32
C THR A 139 14.44 -14.25 14.23
N GLU A 140 13.66 -14.09 15.30
CA GLU A 140 13.28 -15.21 16.19
C GLU A 140 12.28 -16.15 15.50
N MET A 141 11.25 -15.61 14.85
CA MET A 141 10.28 -16.38 14.08
C MET A 141 10.94 -17.16 12.92
N MET A 142 12.02 -16.66 12.35
CA MET A 142 12.75 -17.35 11.28
C MET A 142 13.54 -18.59 11.74
N GLN A 143 13.67 -18.83 13.05
CA GLN A 143 14.40 -20.00 13.58
C GLN A 143 13.57 -21.29 13.50
N ASP A 144 12.24 -21.18 13.53
CA ASP A 144 11.32 -22.31 13.38
C ASP A 144 10.95 -22.53 11.89
N PRO A 145 11.10 -23.74 11.33
CA PRO A 145 10.80 -24.00 9.91
C PRO A 145 9.38 -23.65 9.49
N THR A 146 8.39 -23.90 10.36
CA THR A 146 6.98 -23.60 10.03
C THR A 146 6.77 -22.10 9.93
N SER A 147 7.25 -21.37 10.94
CA SER A 147 7.19 -19.91 10.99
C SER A 147 7.98 -19.28 9.85
N PHE A 148 9.15 -19.82 9.48
CA PHE A 148 9.91 -19.40 8.32
C PHE A 148 9.09 -19.46 7.03
N TRP A 149 8.44 -20.60 6.74
CA TRP A 149 7.64 -20.73 5.51
C TRP A 149 6.40 -19.83 5.50
N VAL A 150 5.74 -19.68 6.66
CA VAL A 150 4.60 -18.77 6.80
C VAL A 150 5.03 -17.33 6.54
N MET A 151 6.10 -16.88 7.19
CA MET A 151 6.64 -15.53 7.02
C MET A 151 7.15 -15.30 5.59
N LEU A 152 7.80 -16.29 4.97
CA LEU A 152 8.28 -16.19 3.59
C LEU A 152 7.11 -16.01 2.62
N ILE A 153 6.08 -16.87 2.70
CA ILE A 153 4.95 -16.83 1.76
C ILE A 153 4.17 -15.53 1.95
N ILE A 154 3.82 -15.18 3.19
CA ILE A 154 2.98 -14.02 3.48
C ILE A 154 3.76 -12.71 3.29
N GLY A 155 5.03 -12.69 3.70
CA GLY A 155 5.93 -11.55 3.60
C GLY A 155 6.36 -11.20 2.18
N ILE A 156 6.19 -12.09 1.19
CA ILE A 156 6.38 -11.76 -0.24
C ILE A 156 5.07 -11.58 -1.01
N THR A 157 3.91 -11.85 -0.38
CA THR A 157 2.59 -11.79 -1.05
C THR A 157 1.67 -10.78 -0.38
N LEU A 158 0.98 -11.19 0.69
CA LEU A 158 -0.11 -10.44 1.29
C LEU A 158 0.36 -9.14 1.94
N PHE A 159 1.44 -9.16 2.73
CA PHE A 159 1.91 -7.95 3.42
C PHE A 159 2.40 -6.89 2.44
N PRO A 160 3.30 -7.19 1.48
CA PRO A 160 3.69 -6.20 0.47
C PRO A 160 2.52 -5.72 -0.39
N LEU A 161 1.55 -6.59 -0.71
CA LEU A 161 0.34 -6.17 -1.44
C LEU A 161 -0.43 -5.10 -0.66
N CYS A 162 -0.69 -5.34 0.62
CA CYS A 162 -1.38 -4.39 1.49
C CYS A 162 -0.59 -3.08 1.66
N GLU A 163 0.73 -3.18 1.88
CA GLU A 163 1.61 -2.02 1.98
C GLU A 163 1.60 -1.17 0.69
N GLU A 164 1.71 -1.78 -0.48
CA GLU A 164 1.67 -1.07 -1.75
C GLU A 164 0.31 -0.42 -2.01
N LEU A 165 -0.80 -1.08 -1.65
CA LEU A 165 -2.15 -0.50 -1.77
C LEU A 165 -2.33 0.72 -0.84
N ALA A 166 -1.91 0.62 0.43
CA ALA A 166 -2.04 1.72 1.39
C ALA A 166 -1.11 2.89 1.08
N PHE A 167 0.18 2.62 0.84
CA PHE A 167 1.17 3.68 0.68
C PHE A 167 1.21 4.22 -0.74
N ARG A 168 1.32 3.36 -1.76
CA ARG A 168 1.49 3.82 -3.16
C ARG A 168 0.14 4.02 -3.81
N GLY A 169 -0.83 3.18 -3.48
CA GLY A 169 -2.19 3.25 -4.00
C GLY A 169 -3.01 4.43 -3.44
N PHE A 170 -2.86 4.73 -2.15
CA PHE A 170 -3.76 5.64 -1.45
C PHE A 170 -3.09 6.92 -0.89
N LEU A 171 -2.00 6.78 -0.12
CA LEU A 171 -1.28 7.90 0.51
C LEU A 171 -0.46 8.75 -0.46
N GLN A 172 0.47 8.12 -1.19
CA GLN A 172 1.43 8.81 -2.06
C GLN A 172 0.76 9.69 -3.13
N PRO A 173 -0.31 9.26 -3.83
CA PRO A 173 -0.93 10.09 -4.87
C PRO A 173 -1.49 11.41 -4.31
N LEU A 174 -2.00 11.41 -3.06
CA LEU A 174 -2.45 12.63 -2.39
C LEU A 174 -1.29 13.58 -2.10
N LEU A 175 -0.20 13.05 -1.56
CA LEU A 175 0.98 13.85 -1.22
C LEU A 175 1.66 14.39 -2.48
N VAL A 176 1.77 13.58 -3.53
CA VAL A 176 2.29 14.01 -4.84
C VAL A 176 1.41 15.10 -5.45
N ARG A 177 0.08 14.99 -5.32
CA ARG A 177 -0.86 16.02 -5.79
C ARG A 177 -0.67 17.36 -5.08
N SER A 178 -0.33 17.34 -3.78
CA SER A 178 -0.20 18.56 -2.98
C SER A 178 1.20 19.17 -3.00
N LEU A 179 2.23 18.33 -3.04
CA LEU A 179 3.63 18.76 -2.84
C LEU A 179 4.44 18.70 -4.14
N GLY A 180 3.97 17.96 -5.15
CA GLY A 180 4.74 17.58 -6.33
C GLY A 180 5.39 16.20 -6.17
N ALA A 181 5.92 15.65 -7.26
CA ALA A 181 6.38 14.27 -7.34
C ALA A 181 7.46 13.91 -6.30
N VAL A 182 8.60 14.61 -6.33
CA VAL A 182 9.74 14.32 -5.46
C VAL A 182 9.38 14.47 -3.96
N PRO A 183 8.92 15.63 -3.47
CA PRO A 183 8.60 15.77 -2.04
C PRO A 183 7.43 14.89 -1.62
N GLY A 184 6.43 14.64 -2.49
CA GLY A 184 5.33 13.75 -2.19
C GLY A 184 5.77 12.30 -1.95
N ILE A 185 6.70 11.79 -2.77
CA ILE A 185 7.29 10.45 -2.59
C ILE A 185 8.09 10.37 -1.29
N ILE A 186 8.96 11.36 -1.02
CA ILE A 186 9.77 11.38 0.20
C ILE A 186 8.88 11.41 1.45
N VAL A 187 7.85 12.28 1.46
CA VAL A 187 6.94 12.40 2.60
C VAL A 187 6.10 11.12 2.78
N ALA A 188 5.73 10.41 1.71
CA ALA A 188 5.04 9.12 1.81
C ALA A 188 5.94 8.01 2.37
N ALA A 189 7.24 8.05 2.08
CA ALA A 189 8.21 7.05 2.49
C ALA A 189 8.61 7.13 3.97
N ILE A 190 8.52 8.32 4.59
CA ILE A 190 8.83 8.53 6.01
C ILE A 190 7.95 7.66 6.93
N PRO A 191 6.61 7.75 6.90
CA PRO A 191 5.77 6.91 7.75
C PRO A 191 5.93 5.43 7.43
N PHE A 192 6.21 5.07 6.18
CA PHE A 192 6.51 3.69 5.80
C PHE A 192 7.71 3.15 6.57
N GLY A 193 8.85 3.85 6.57
CA GLY A 193 10.03 3.44 7.34
C GLY A 193 9.81 3.45 8.85
N LEU A 194 9.06 4.43 9.37
CA LEU A 194 8.78 4.55 10.80
C LEU A 194 7.92 3.41 11.36
N LEU A 195 6.95 2.89 10.58
CA LEU A 195 6.15 1.73 11.01
C LEU A 195 7.01 0.50 11.29
N HIS A 196 8.13 0.37 10.58
CA HIS A 196 9.03 -0.77 10.69
C HIS A 196 10.13 -0.57 11.75
N TYR A 197 10.12 0.55 12.49
CA TYR A 197 11.16 0.86 13.47
C TYR A 197 11.29 -0.21 14.56
N HIS A 198 10.16 -0.60 15.16
CA HIS A 198 10.12 -1.62 16.21
C HIS A 198 10.33 -3.04 15.66
N GLU A 199 9.83 -3.31 14.45
CA GLU A 199 9.96 -4.62 13.80
C GLU A 199 11.43 -5.01 13.57
N TYR A 200 12.29 -4.03 13.29
CA TYR A 200 13.72 -4.21 13.07
C TYR A 200 14.60 -3.76 14.24
N GLY A 201 14.12 -3.96 15.48
CA GLY A 201 14.95 -3.85 16.69
C GLY A 201 15.35 -2.43 17.07
N ASP A 202 14.41 -1.48 16.97
CA ASP A 202 14.54 -0.10 17.46
C ASP A 202 15.72 0.67 16.85
N SER A 203 15.96 0.44 15.56
CA SER A 203 17.08 1.04 14.83
C SER A 203 16.59 2.02 13.77
N TRP A 204 16.94 3.30 13.97
CA TRP A 204 16.64 4.33 12.97
C TRP A 204 17.30 4.04 11.61
N ARG A 205 18.40 3.28 11.60
CA ARG A 205 19.08 2.86 10.37
C ARG A 205 18.25 1.85 9.58
N HIS A 206 17.58 0.93 10.27
CA HIS A 206 16.63 0.02 9.62
C HIS A 206 15.45 0.82 9.06
N ALA A 207 14.83 1.69 9.87
CA ALA A 207 13.74 2.55 9.41
C ALA A 207 14.12 3.41 8.19
N LEU A 208 15.35 3.95 8.17
CA LEU A 208 15.86 4.74 7.04
C LEU A 208 15.99 3.90 5.76
N ILE A 209 16.52 2.68 5.86
CA ILE A 209 16.67 1.78 4.70
C ILE A 209 15.29 1.38 4.16
N VAL A 210 14.36 1.07 5.05
CA VAL A 210 12.97 0.74 4.68
C VAL A 210 12.29 1.94 4.02
N ALA A 211 12.47 3.15 4.56
CA ALA A 211 11.99 4.38 3.92
C ALA A 211 12.64 4.59 2.53
N ALA A 212 13.94 4.34 2.38
CA ALA A 212 14.62 4.49 1.10
C ALA A 212 14.12 3.49 0.05
N ALA A 213 13.94 2.22 0.42
CA ALA A 213 13.25 1.23 -0.42
C ALA A 213 11.83 1.70 -0.74
N GLY A 214 11.17 2.30 0.25
CA GLY A 214 9.86 2.90 0.15
C GLY A 214 9.75 3.92 -0.99
N ALA A 215 10.65 4.89 -0.95
CA ALA A 215 10.78 5.94 -1.95
C ALA A 215 11.18 5.38 -3.33
N ALA A 216 12.06 4.38 -3.39
CA ALA A 216 12.45 3.74 -4.64
C ALA A 216 11.25 3.06 -5.33
N PHE A 217 10.42 2.34 -4.57
CA PHE A 217 9.17 1.77 -5.11
C PHE A 217 8.19 2.86 -5.52
N GLY A 218 8.07 3.92 -4.72
CA GLY A 218 7.25 5.09 -5.05
C GLY A 218 7.65 5.80 -6.35
N TRP A 219 8.94 5.80 -6.69
CA TRP A 219 9.49 6.37 -7.92
C TRP A 219 9.16 5.55 -9.18
N MET A 220 8.96 4.23 -9.03
CA MET A 220 8.65 3.36 -10.17
C MET A 220 7.17 3.40 -10.60
N ARG A 221 6.32 4.11 -9.86
CA ARG A 221 4.88 4.21 -10.09
C ARG A 221 4.52 5.25 -11.15
#